data_AF-E6LLL1-F1
#
_entry.id   AF-E6LLL1-F1
#
_cell.length_a   1.000
_cell.length_b   1.000
_cell.length_c   1.000
_cell.angle_alpha   90.00
_cell.angle_beta   90.00
_cell.angle_gamma   90.00
#
_symmetry.space_group_name_H-M   'P 1'
#
loop_
_entity.id
_entity.type
_entity.pdbx_description
1 polymer ?
#
loop_
_entity_poly.entity_id
_entity_poly.type
_entity_poly.pdbx_seq_one_letter_code
_entity_poly.pdbx_strand_id
1 'polypeptide(L)'
;MNLEYKKRIYWLLRFILIVCVVNILTGVYEIYTSNYNATAKQIIWKGKRYNKDETGYHSIDELKYLVDIPTDCDVKDIWAVASYYAKDDSECDTRLKELKSIYNEGGAKAIVDDIMSKDVVDDKKTMMEYLIVDGCLIESLDNDMELLNNVLEHCYDRDYGFLGYKRYIDIGNKLYKKNWKLERIIEAFETLSKYTIDRAIVMPKAKDGDESAVETVYYHRMIQLFQAFSSLSYFDEDLLSAKSYPGKDNKKYIVRATIKENYDIVLSYKKYRSFIDFGHISIYGRYKNLNMIIKNVSIRDLDYFDTINYISLKSPATYMGKDKLVSLKIISEIFRLCGTYVLVYDSDIHTLEGLSYGLYPVLPVYSYFDIYNTVASPDSHYIDTIEAIKNFNTNFSKGGYFEEFANDVGYDENKQLTLENFGERIDELCNMEEKIYEVLEVGYYLGIGSIVKDFSGREPLHKKD
;
A
#
# COMPACT_ATOMS: atom_id res chain seq x y z
N MET A 1 17.86 -1.57 -64.39
CA MET A 1 17.56 -0.80 -63.16
C MET A 1 18.85 -0.15 -62.67
N ASN A 2 18.87 1.18 -62.56
CA ASN A 2 20.07 1.99 -62.29
C ASN A 2 20.69 1.64 -60.92
N LEU A 3 22.02 1.59 -60.80
CA LEU A 3 22.75 1.12 -59.60
C LEU A 3 22.34 1.89 -58.32
N GLU A 4 22.00 3.17 -58.50
CA GLU A 4 21.53 4.08 -57.46
C GLU A 4 20.15 3.66 -56.90
N TYR A 5 19.28 3.12 -57.74
CA TYR A 5 17.95 2.67 -57.36
C TYR A 5 18.01 1.41 -56.49
N LYS A 6 18.95 0.49 -56.79
CA LYS A 6 19.24 -0.69 -55.95
C LYS A 6 19.76 -0.27 -54.57
N LYS A 7 20.64 0.75 -54.49
CA LYS A 7 21.14 1.27 -53.20
C LYS A 7 20.04 1.88 -52.34
N ARG A 8 19.10 2.63 -52.94
CA ARG A 8 17.96 3.22 -52.22
C ARG A 8 16.99 2.17 -51.68
N ILE A 9 16.65 1.15 -52.49
CA ILE A 9 15.82 0.02 -52.04
C ILE A 9 16.50 -0.76 -50.91
N TYR A 10 17.81 -0.98 -50.99
CA TYR A 10 18.57 -1.67 -49.95
C TYR A 10 18.57 -0.90 -48.62
N TRP A 11 18.74 0.42 -48.66
CA TRP A 11 18.63 1.28 -47.47
C TRP A 11 17.22 1.29 -46.88
N LEU A 12 16.18 1.33 -47.72
CA LEU A 12 14.79 1.27 -47.28
C LEU A 12 14.49 -0.08 -46.59
N LEU A 13 14.93 -1.20 -47.18
CA LEU A 13 14.76 -2.52 -46.58
C LEU A 13 15.50 -2.66 -45.25
N ARG A 14 16.72 -2.12 -45.14
CA ARG A 14 17.44 -2.07 -43.86
C ARG A 14 16.70 -1.23 -42.82
N PHE A 15 16.14 -0.09 -43.22
CA PHE A 15 15.36 0.76 -42.31
C PHE A 15 14.10 0.05 -41.82
N ILE A 16 13.35 -0.60 -42.73
CA ILE A 16 12.18 -1.41 -42.36
C ILE A 16 12.57 -2.54 -41.41
N LEU A 17 13.67 -3.26 -41.69
CA LEU A 17 14.17 -4.32 -40.81
C LEU A 17 14.53 -3.77 -39.41
N ILE A 18 15.22 -2.63 -39.34
CA ILE A 18 15.55 -1.97 -38.07
C ILE A 18 14.27 -1.61 -37.31
N VAL A 19 13.27 -1.03 -37.97
CA VAL A 19 11.97 -0.70 -37.34
C VAL A 19 11.27 -1.97 -36.84
N CYS A 20 11.27 -3.05 -37.62
CA CYS A 20 10.70 -4.33 -37.21
C CYS A 20 11.42 -4.93 -35.99
N VAL A 21 12.76 -4.93 -35.99
CA VAL A 21 13.57 -5.44 -34.86
C VAL A 21 13.34 -4.58 -33.61
N VAL A 22 13.31 -3.25 -33.76
CA VAL A 22 13.00 -2.35 -32.64
C VAL A 22 11.62 -2.65 -32.08
N ASN A 23 10.58 -2.79 -32.92
CA ASN A 23 9.23 -3.11 -32.44
C ASN A 23 9.15 -4.47 -31.74
N ILE A 24 9.85 -5.50 -32.24
CA ILE A 24 9.91 -6.81 -31.58
C ILE A 24 10.63 -6.70 -30.23
N LEU A 25 11.77 -6.02 -30.18
CA LEU A 25 12.51 -5.80 -28.93
C LEU A 25 11.71 -4.99 -27.93
N THR A 26 10.97 -3.97 -28.38
CA THR A 26 10.05 -3.18 -27.54
C THR A 26 8.93 -4.06 -27.00
N GLY A 27 8.28 -4.88 -27.84
CA GLY A 27 7.24 -5.79 -27.39
C GLY A 27 7.74 -6.86 -26.41
N VAL A 28 8.93 -7.43 -26.66
CA VAL A 28 9.58 -8.37 -25.72
C VAL A 28 9.95 -7.67 -24.41
N TYR A 29 10.51 -6.46 -24.48
CA TYR A 29 10.83 -5.65 -23.31
C TYR A 29 9.58 -5.33 -22.48
N GLU A 30 8.47 -4.98 -23.13
CA GLU A 30 7.16 -4.73 -22.49
C GLU A 30 6.62 -6.00 -21.79
N ILE A 31 6.75 -7.18 -22.39
CA ILE A 31 6.38 -8.45 -21.75
C ILE A 31 7.24 -8.72 -20.51
N TYR A 32 8.57 -8.60 -20.61
CA TYR A 32 9.46 -8.81 -19.47
C TYR A 32 9.25 -7.79 -18.34
N THR A 33 9.05 -6.51 -18.68
CA THR A 33 8.73 -5.48 -17.68
C THR A 33 7.36 -5.72 -17.04
N SER A 34 6.38 -6.21 -17.78
CA SER A 34 5.07 -6.52 -17.20
C SER A 34 5.16 -7.64 -16.14
N ASN A 35 5.93 -8.71 -16.38
CA ASN A 35 6.13 -9.78 -15.39
C ASN A 35 6.84 -9.26 -14.13
N TYR A 36 7.82 -8.38 -14.32
CA TYR A 36 8.52 -7.71 -13.23
C TYR A 36 7.60 -6.81 -12.38
N ASN A 37 6.63 -6.16 -13.02
CA ASN A 37 5.64 -5.28 -12.37
C ASN A 37 4.52 -6.05 -11.65
N ALA A 38 4.39 -7.36 -11.87
CA ALA A 38 3.40 -8.21 -11.21
C ALA A 38 3.83 -8.67 -9.81
N THR A 39 5.12 -8.54 -9.47
CA THR A 39 5.62 -8.80 -8.12
C THR A 39 5.55 -7.51 -7.31
N ALA A 40 4.89 -7.56 -6.14
CA ALA A 40 4.95 -6.43 -5.22
C ALA A 40 6.38 -6.22 -4.73
N LYS A 41 6.83 -4.98 -4.78
CA LYS A 41 8.18 -4.61 -4.33
C LYS A 41 8.19 -3.74 -3.09
N GLN A 42 7.04 -3.17 -2.77
CA GLN A 42 6.78 -2.56 -1.49
C GLN A 42 5.52 -3.19 -0.91
N ILE A 43 5.57 -3.50 0.37
CA ILE A 43 4.42 -3.93 1.15
C ILE A 43 4.37 -3.13 2.44
N ILE A 44 3.19 -3.08 3.05
CA ILE A 44 3.03 -2.56 4.40
C ILE A 44 2.59 -3.71 5.28
N TRP A 45 3.27 -3.92 6.40
CA TRP A 45 2.89 -4.88 7.43
C TRP A 45 2.81 -4.18 8.77
N LYS A 46 1.65 -4.24 9.44
CA LYS A 46 1.43 -3.68 10.79
C LYS A 46 1.90 -2.21 10.90
N GLY A 47 1.63 -1.41 9.89
CA GLY A 47 2.02 0.00 9.89
C GLY A 47 3.49 0.28 9.56
N LYS A 48 4.25 -0.72 9.11
CA LYS A 48 5.65 -0.60 8.71
C LYS A 48 5.83 -0.96 7.23
N ARG A 49 6.58 -0.16 6.47
CA ARG A 49 6.93 -0.42 5.07
C ARG A 49 8.08 -1.42 4.98
N TYR A 50 7.98 -2.30 3.99
CA TYR A 50 9.01 -3.24 3.62
C TYR A 50 9.26 -3.17 2.11
N ASN A 51 10.53 -3.10 1.72
CA ASN A 51 10.93 -3.17 0.32
C ASN A 51 11.54 -4.54 0.00
N LYS A 52 11.30 -5.01 -1.21
CA LYS A 52 11.82 -6.29 -1.70
C LYS A 52 13.18 -6.13 -2.36
N ASP A 53 14.14 -6.95 -1.95
CA ASP A 53 15.41 -7.15 -2.66
C ASP A 53 15.57 -8.63 -3.09
N GLU A 54 16.78 -9.04 -3.47
CA GLU A 54 17.08 -10.41 -3.91
C GLU A 54 16.87 -11.47 -2.83
N THR A 55 16.86 -11.07 -1.56
CA THR A 55 16.79 -11.96 -0.39
C THR A 55 15.43 -11.97 0.29
N GLY A 56 14.54 -11.01 -0.02
CA GLY A 56 13.18 -10.97 0.50
C GLY A 56 12.70 -9.55 0.78
N TYR A 57 11.67 -9.44 1.62
CA TYR A 57 11.18 -8.17 2.12
C TYR A 57 11.95 -7.74 3.37
N HIS A 58 12.43 -6.50 3.35
CA HIS A 58 13.13 -5.89 4.48
C HIS A 58 12.47 -4.59 4.88
N SER A 59 12.31 -4.41 6.18
CA SER A 59 11.80 -3.19 6.77
C SER A 59 12.69 -2.00 6.37
N ILE A 60 12.08 -0.89 5.95
CA ILE A 60 12.81 0.34 5.62
C ILE A 60 12.65 1.44 6.67
N ASP A 61 11.74 1.28 7.63
CA ASP A 61 11.39 2.36 8.55
C ASP A 61 12.26 2.38 9.81
N GLU A 62 12.74 3.58 10.13
CA GLU A 62 13.32 3.96 11.41
C GLU A 62 12.50 5.12 12.00
N LEU A 63 11.48 4.79 12.80
CA LEU A 63 10.62 5.78 13.44
C LEU A 63 11.43 6.72 14.35
N LYS A 64 11.36 8.02 14.07
CA LYS A 64 11.95 9.09 14.89
C LYS A 64 10.89 9.82 15.71
N TYR A 65 11.33 10.49 16.78
CA TYR A 65 10.48 11.34 17.62
C TYR A 65 9.27 10.62 18.24
N LEU A 66 9.37 9.31 18.45
CA LEU A 66 8.35 8.57 19.20
C LEU A 66 8.24 9.13 20.62
N VAL A 67 7.01 9.39 21.03
CA VAL A 67 6.66 9.73 22.40
C VAL A 67 5.93 8.56 23.05
N ASP A 68 6.17 8.34 24.34
CA ASP A 68 5.44 7.35 25.11
C ASP A 68 3.99 7.82 25.32
N ILE A 69 3.07 7.18 24.59
CA ILE A 69 1.64 7.41 24.71
C ILE A 69 1.02 6.24 25.50
N PRO A 70 0.26 6.52 26.58
CA PRO A 70 -0.50 5.52 27.31
C PRO A 70 -1.44 4.74 26.39
N THR A 71 -1.58 3.43 26.62
CA THR A 71 -2.40 2.57 25.77
C THR A 71 -3.90 2.84 25.88
N ASP A 72 -4.35 3.59 26.88
CA ASP A 72 -5.72 4.07 27.05
C ASP A 72 -5.99 5.42 26.36
N CYS A 73 -4.98 6.06 25.76
CA CYS A 73 -5.16 7.25 24.94
C CYS A 73 -6.07 6.95 23.74
N ASP A 74 -7.08 7.78 23.50
CA ASP A 74 -7.86 7.69 22.27
C ASP A 74 -7.04 8.22 21.08
N VAL A 75 -6.38 7.30 20.36
CA VAL A 75 -5.55 7.63 19.18
C VAL A 75 -6.36 8.28 18.06
N LYS A 76 -7.69 8.12 18.07
CA LYS A 76 -8.59 8.78 17.11
C LYS A 76 -8.72 10.28 17.41
N ASP A 77 -8.56 10.70 18.66
CA ASP A 77 -8.47 12.10 19.02
C ASP A 77 -7.06 12.62 18.74
N ILE A 78 -6.92 13.27 17.58
CA ILE A 78 -5.64 13.76 17.09
C ILE A 78 -5.07 14.85 18.00
N TRP A 79 -5.92 15.54 18.77
CA TRP A 79 -5.49 16.54 19.73
C TRP A 79 -4.96 15.89 21.00
N ALA A 80 -5.49 14.73 21.39
CA ALA A 80 -4.94 13.94 22.49
C ALA A 80 -3.53 13.45 22.14
N VAL A 81 -3.36 12.84 20.97
CA VAL A 81 -2.05 12.39 20.46
C VAL A 81 -1.06 13.56 20.40
N ALA A 82 -1.43 14.68 19.77
CA ALA A 82 -0.56 15.85 19.67
C ALA A 82 -0.20 16.46 21.05
N SER A 83 -1.09 16.36 22.04
CA SER A 83 -0.81 16.87 23.39
C SER A 83 0.32 16.10 24.09
N TYR A 84 0.55 14.82 23.76
CA TYR A 84 1.72 14.09 24.25
C TYR A 84 3.03 14.61 23.65
N TYR A 85 3.02 15.03 22.39
CA TYR A 85 4.18 15.67 21.77
C TYR A 85 4.45 17.07 22.36
N ALA A 86 3.42 17.80 22.76
CA ALA A 86 3.54 19.08 23.45
C ALA A 86 3.97 18.96 24.92
N LYS A 87 3.83 17.77 25.52
CA LYS A 87 4.16 17.56 26.93
C LYS A 87 5.64 17.84 27.18
N ASP A 88 5.89 18.69 28.18
CA ASP A 88 7.22 19.12 28.62
C ASP A 88 8.04 19.82 27.51
N ASP A 89 7.38 20.34 26.46
CA ASP A 89 8.01 21.04 25.33
C ASP A 89 7.26 22.35 25.03
N SER A 90 7.84 23.49 25.44
CA SER A 90 7.17 24.79 25.35
C SER A 90 6.92 25.27 23.92
N GLU A 91 7.77 24.86 22.98
CA GLU A 91 7.61 25.22 21.56
C GLU A 91 6.44 24.44 20.96
N CYS A 92 6.39 23.14 21.21
CA CYS A 92 5.27 22.30 20.77
C CYS A 92 3.94 22.70 21.45
N ASP A 93 3.93 23.01 22.75
CA ASP A 93 2.72 23.45 23.47
C ASP A 93 2.16 24.77 22.92
N THR A 94 3.02 25.75 22.67
CA THR A 94 2.61 27.02 22.06
C THR A 94 2.04 26.79 20.68
N ARG A 95 2.74 26.00 19.86
CA ARG A 95 2.31 25.69 18.49
C ARG A 95 1.00 24.91 18.46
N LEU A 96 0.80 23.96 19.38
CA LEU A 96 -0.43 23.18 19.49
C LEU A 96 -1.64 24.08 19.82
N LYS A 97 -1.47 25.07 20.72
CA LYS A 97 -2.52 26.04 21.05
C LYS A 97 -2.91 26.91 19.86
N GLU A 98 -1.92 27.37 19.09
CA GLU A 98 -2.16 28.11 17.85
C GLU A 98 -2.94 27.27 16.84
N LEU A 99 -2.52 26.02 16.60
CA LEU A 99 -3.19 25.11 15.66
C LEU A 99 -4.63 24.80 16.08
N LYS A 100 -4.89 24.62 17.38
CA LYS A 100 -6.26 24.48 17.90
C LYS A 100 -7.11 25.73 17.63
N SER A 101 -6.54 26.93 17.76
CA SER A 101 -7.24 28.18 17.44
C SER A 101 -7.59 28.25 15.95
N ILE A 102 -6.63 27.94 15.07
CA ILE A 102 -6.85 27.91 13.61
C ILE A 102 -7.93 26.88 13.25
N TYR A 103 -7.91 25.70 13.85
CA TYR A 103 -8.92 24.67 13.61
C TYR A 103 -10.31 25.13 14.04
N ASN A 104 -10.44 25.75 15.22
CA ASN A 104 -11.72 26.23 15.71
C ASN A 104 -12.32 27.33 14.82
N GLU A 105 -11.48 28.13 14.15
CA GLU A 105 -11.92 29.23 13.28
C GLU A 105 -12.15 28.78 11.83
N GLY A 106 -11.28 27.94 11.28
CA GLY A 106 -11.22 27.62 9.85
C GLY A 106 -11.32 26.12 9.50
N GLY A 107 -11.45 25.25 10.50
CA GLY A 107 -11.58 23.80 10.33
C GLY A 107 -10.31 23.10 9.82
N ALA A 108 -10.48 21.85 9.39
CA ALA A 108 -9.41 20.98 8.92
C ALA A 108 -8.60 21.57 7.75
N LYS A 109 -9.27 22.21 6.79
CA LYS A 109 -8.60 22.82 5.64
C LYS A 109 -7.62 23.93 6.05
N ALA A 110 -8.04 24.82 6.96
CA ALA A 110 -7.20 25.95 7.38
C ALA A 110 -5.94 25.50 8.11
N ILE A 111 -6.02 24.46 8.96
CA ILE A 111 -4.83 23.93 9.64
C ILE A 111 -3.91 23.19 8.69
N VAL A 112 -4.45 22.43 7.74
CA VAL A 112 -3.65 21.74 6.72
C VAL A 112 -2.93 22.77 5.85
N ASP A 113 -3.60 23.85 5.43
CA ASP A 113 -2.96 24.94 4.68
C ASP A 113 -1.83 25.62 5.49
N ASP A 114 -2.06 25.89 6.78
CA ASP A 114 -1.04 26.50 7.65
C ASP A 114 0.19 25.59 7.84
N ILE A 115 -0.01 24.28 8.01
CA ILE A 115 1.09 23.32 8.18
C ILE A 115 1.81 23.06 6.84
N MET A 116 1.06 22.73 5.79
CA MET A 116 1.61 22.32 4.49
C MET A 116 2.23 23.48 3.69
N SER A 117 1.94 24.74 4.04
CA SER A 117 2.60 25.91 3.45
C SER A 117 4.01 26.16 3.96
N LYS A 118 4.40 25.54 5.09
CA LYS A 118 5.73 25.69 5.69
C LYS A 118 6.73 24.71 5.10
N ASP A 119 8.01 25.04 5.23
CA ASP A 119 9.10 24.13 4.88
C ASP A 119 9.20 23.01 5.92
N VAL A 120 9.59 21.82 5.48
CA VAL A 120 9.71 20.67 6.38
C VAL A 120 11.04 20.72 7.11
N VAL A 121 10.98 20.59 8.45
CA VAL A 121 12.15 20.51 9.32
C VAL A 121 12.15 19.15 10.02
N ASP A 122 13.32 18.54 10.21
CA ASP A 122 13.43 17.26 10.93
C ASP A 122 13.45 17.50 12.45
N ASP A 123 12.28 17.81 13.01
CA ASP A 123 12.11 18.04 14.44
C ASP A 123 10.79 17.47 15.00
N LYS A 124 10.71 17.41 16.34
CA LYS A 124 9.56 16.88 17.09
C LYS A 124 8.28 17.67 16.82
N LYS A 125 8.38 18.99 16.67
CA LYS A 125 7.25 19.90 16.39
C LYS A 125 6.63 19.60 15.04
N THR A 126 7.46 19.45 14.00
CA THR A 126 7.02 19.09 12.66
C THR A 126 6.37 17.70 12.66
N MET A 127 6.89 16.75 13.45
CA MET A 127 6.21 15.45 13.59
C MET A 127 4.80 15.63 14.18
N MET A 128 4.65 16.40 15.26
CA MET A 128 3.33 16.71 15.85
C MET A 128 2.38 17.35 14.84
N GLU A 129 2.86 18.28 14.01
CA GLU A 129 2.06 18.93 12.96
C GLU A 129 1.57 17.92 11.92
N TYR A 130 2.44 17.02 11.45
CA TYR A 130 2.05 16.04 10.44
C TYR A 130 1.13 14.94 10.98
N LEU A 131 1.25 14.57 12.26
CA LEU A 131 0.25 13.70 12.93
C LEU A 131 -1.15 14.35 12.93
N ILE A 132 -1.23 15.68 13.07
CA ILE A 132 -2.49 16.42 12.96
C ILE A 132 -3.01 16.41 11.52
N VAL A 133 -2.13 16.59 10.51
CA VAL A 133 -2.51 16.51 9.08
C VAL A 133 -3.11 15.15 8.75
N ASP A 134 -2.43 14.06 9.14
CA ASP A 134 -2.89 12.69 8.89
C ASP A 134 -4.20 12.40 9.59
N GLY A 135 -4.33 12.86 10.83
CA GLY A 135 -5.56 12.82 11.60
C GLY A 135 -6.75 13.46 10.86
N CYS A 136 -6.54 14.66 10.33
CA CYS A 136 -7.56 15.36 9.55
C CYS A 136 -7.93 14.62 8.26
N LEU A 137 -6.95 14.00 7.58
CA LEU A 137 -7.20 13.19 6.39
C LEU A 137 -8.06 11.96 6.73
N ILE A 138 -7.78 11.27 7.84
CA ILE A 138 -8.54 10.11 8.28
C ILE A 138 -10.00 10.47 8.60
N GLU A 139 -10.21 11.56 9.34
CA GLU A 139 -11.57 12.00 9.69
C GLU A 139 -12.40 12.42 8.47
N SER A 140 -11.74 13.02 7.47
CA SER A 140 -12.39 13.67 6.33
C SER A 140 -12.56 12.79 5.09
N LEU A 141 -11.92 11.61 5.01
CA LEU A 141 -11.83 10.82 3.78
C LEU A 141 -13.17 10.60 3.05
N ASP A 142 -14.25 10.30 3.78
CA ASP A 142 -15.58 10.04 3.17
C ASP A 142 -16.35 11.32 2.80
N ASN A 143 -15.97 12.46 3.36
CA ASN A 143 -16.76 13.69 3.33
C ASN A 143 -16.10 14.82 2.52
N ASP A 144 -14.77 14.82 2.40
CA ASP A 144 -14.02 15.94 1.84
C ASP A 144 -12.77 15.49 1.06
N MET A 145 -13.01 15.17 -0.22
CA MET A 145 -11.93 14.92 -1.18
C MET A 145 -11.09 16.15 -1.51
N GLU A 146 -11.58 17.35 -1.19
CA GLU A 146 -10.82 18.58 -1.42
C GLU A 146 -9.59 18.60 -0.51
N LEU A 147 -9.71 18.14 0.74
CA LEU A 147 -8.59 18.09 1.67
C LEU A 147 -7.46 17.16 1.20
N LEU A 148 -7.78 15.94 0.75
CA LEU A 148 -6.79 15.02 0.20
C LEU A 148 -6.11 15.59 -1.05
N ASN A 149 -6.89 16.17 -1.97
CA ASN A 149 -6.32 16.80 -3.16
C ASN A 149 -5.44 18.02 -2.81
N ASN A 150 -5.79 18.77 -1.78
CA ASN A 150 -5.01 19.90 -1.29
C ASN A 150 -3.66 19.45 -0.71
N VAL A 151 -3.65 18.42 0.14
CA VAL A 151 -2.40 17.82 0.66
C VAL A 151 -1.53 17.33 -0.49
N LEU A 152 -2.11 16.61 -1.45
CA LEU A 152 -1.38 16.11 -2.62
C LEU A 152 -0.77 17.24 -3.47
N GLU A 153 -1.38 18.42 -3.56
CA GLU A 153 -0.81 19.56 -4.28
C GLU A 153 0.49 20.05 -3.62
N HIS A 154 0.55 20.04 -2.28
CA HIS A 154 1.72 20.46 -1.53
C HIS A 154 2.87 19.44 -1.56
N CYS A 155 2.61 18.17 -1.88
CA CYS A 155 3.63 17.12 -1.94
C CYS A 155 4.59 17.23 -3.14
N TYR A 156 4.38 18.17 -4.06
CA TYR A 156 5.12 18.25 -5.33
C TYR A 156 5.62 19.65 -5.64
N ASP A 157 6.91 19.77 -5.91
CA ASP A 157 7.53 21.00 -6.34
C ASP A 157 7.84 20.98 -7.84
N ARG A 158 7.78 22.16 -8.45
CA ARG A 158 8.12 22.32 -9.87
C ARG A 158 9.61 22.04 -10.07
N ASP A 159 9.94 21.10 -10.96
CA ASP A 159 11.32 20.83 -11.33
C ASP A 159 11.80 21.81 -12.40
N TYR A 160 12.79 22.64 -12.05
CA TYR A 160 13.44 23.57 -12.96
C TYR A 160 14.74 23.01 -13.58
N GLY A 161 15.21 21.85 -13.10
CA GLY A 161 16.50 21.25 -13.48
C GLY A 161 16.45 20.35 -14.72
N PHE A 162 15.31 19.71 -15.01
CA PHE A 162 15.25 18.61 -16.00
C PHE A 162 15.60 19.00 -17.45
N LEU A 163 15.51 20.28 -17.85
CA LEU A 163 15.78 20.69 -19.23
C LEU A 163 17.09 21.45 -19.44
N GLY A 164 17.84 21.84 -18.40
CA GLY A 164 19.01 22.74 -18.56
C GLY A 164 18.68 24.10 -19.19
N TYR A 165 17.45 24.32 -19.66
CA TYR A 165 16.94 25.57 -20.19
C TYR A 165 16.51 26.46 -19.03
N LYS A 166 17.46 27.29 -18.59
CA LYS A 166 17.20 28.50 -17.81
C LYS A 166 15.95 29.23 -18.32
N ARG A 167 14.96 29.37 -17.43
CA ARG A 167 14.05 30.53 -17.20
C ARG A 167 13.33 31.25 -18.38
N TYR A 168 13.60 30.97 -19.65
CA TYR A 168 13.25 31.89 -20.75
C TYR A 168 12.41 31.29 -21.88
N ILE A 169 12.07 30.00 -21.85
CA ILE A 169 11.25 29.37 -22.90
C ILE A 169 10.15 28.51 -22.24
N ASP A 170 8.91 29.00 -22.24
CA ASP A 170 7.70 28.31 -21.72
C ASP A 170 7.15 27.34 -22.78
N ILE A 171 8.02 26.52 -23.39
CA ILE A 171 7.65 25.55 -24.43
C ILE A 171 7.83 24.14 -23.84
N GLY A 172 6.73 23.54 -23.37
CA GLY A 172 6.70 22.18 -22.81
C GLY A 172 5.73 22.05 -21.63
N ASN A 173 5.37 20.82 -21.25
CA ASN A 173 4.60 20.61 -20.02
C ASN A 173 5.49 20.90 -18.81
N LYS A 174 4.95 21.61 -17.81
CA LYS A 174 5.63 21.81 -16.51
C LYS A 174 5.77 20.45 -15.82
N LEU A 175 6.99 20.15 -15.37
CA LEU A 175 7.31 18.93 -14.66
C LEU A 175 7.45 19.19 -13.16
N TYR A 176 7.11 18.18 -12.37
CA TYR A 176 7.05 18.24 -10.91
C TYR A 176 7.73 17.02 -10.31
N LYS A 177 8.39 17.21 -9.17
CA LYS A 177 9.02 16.18 -8.36
C LYS A 177 8.38 16.16 -6.97
N LYS A 178 8.18 14.98 -6.42
CA LYS A 178 7.79 14.82 -5.02
C LYS A 178 8.83 15.51 -4.11
N ASN A 179 8.36 16.11 -3.02
CA ASN A 179 9.20 16.78 -2.02
C ASN A 179 9.12 16.06 -0.66
N TRP A 180 9.85 16.57 0.33
CA TRP A 180 9.98 15.94 1.65
C TRP A 180 8.67 15.90 2.45
N LYS A 181 7.63 16.65 2.05
CA LYS A 181 6.32 16.62 2.71
C LYS A 181 5.64 15.27 2.55
N LEU A 182 5.82 14.62 1.40
CA LEU A 182 5.30 13.28 1.15
C LEU A 182 5.88 12.26 2.14
N GLU A 183 7.19 12.31 2.36
CA GLU A 183 7.85 11.40 3.29
C GLU A 183 7.45 11.70 4.74
N ARG A 184 7.29 12.98 5.10
CA ARG A 184 6.87 13.35 6.46
C ARG A 184 5.43 12.94 6.78
N ILE A 185 4.53 12.94 5.79
CA ILE A 185 3.19 12.34 5.89
C ILE A 185 3.31 10.84 6.13
N ILE A 186 4.18 10.15 5.39
CA ILE A 186 4.37 8.70 5.55
C ILE A 186 4.89 8.37 6.96
N GLU A 187 5.93 9.07 7.44
CA GLU A 187 6.47 8.86 8.80
C GLU A 187 5.42 9.11 9.90
N ALA A 188 4.54 10.09 9.70
CA ALA A 188 3.43 10.37 10.61
C ALA A 188 2.38 9.24 10.59
N PHE A 189 2.02 8.71 9.41
CA PHE A 189 1.13 7.54 9.30
C PHE A 189 1.73 6.26 9.88
N GLU A 190 3.03 6.04 9.73
CA GLU A 190 3.74 4.92 10.38
C GLU A 190 3.65 5.03 11.91
N THR A 191 3.86 6.24 12.43
CA THR A 191 3.76 6.56 13.86
C THR A 191 2.33 6.37 14.37
N LEU A 192 1.34 6.90 13.67
CA LEU A 192 -0.08 6.74 14.00
C LEU A 192 -0.48 5.26 13.98
N SER A 193 -0.08 4.53 12.92
CA SER A 193 -0.35 3.09 12.79
C SER A 193 0.22 2.30 13.96
N LYS A 194 1.45 2.62 14.40
CA LYS A 194 2.05 2.01 15.58
C LYS A 194 1.20 2.24 16.83
N TYR A 195 0.82 3.48 17.11
CA TYR A 195 -0.01 3.80 18.28
C TYR A 195 -1.38 3.12 18.23
N THR A 196 -2.04 3.12 17.08
CA THR A 196 -3.34 2.46 16.89
C THR A 196 -3.25 0.97 17.16
N ILE A 197 -2.21 0.31 16.64
CA ILE A 197 -2.02 -1.13 16.80
C ILE A 197 -1.63 -1.50 18.24
N ASP A 198 -0.69 -0.77 18.85
CA ASP A 198 -0.27 -1.01 20.22
C ASP A 198 -1.44 -0.87 21.22
N ARG A 199 -2.29 0.15 21.02
CA ARG A 199 -3.55 0.31 21.75
C ARG A 199 -4.48 -0.88 21.52
N ALA A 200 -4.74 -1.24 20.26
CA ALA A 200 -5.69 -2.29 19.92
C ALA A 200 -5.30 -3.69 20.42
N ILE A 201 -4.01 -3.98 20.62
CA ILE A 201 -3.53 -5.24 21.19
C ILE A 201 -3.97 -5.41 22.65
N VAL A 202 -3.98 -4.33 23.43
CA VAL A 202 -4.28 -4.40 24.88
C VAL A 202 -5.73 -4.08 25.22
N MET A 203 -6.48 -3.54 24.26
CA MET A 203 -7.89 -3.25 24.43
C MET A 203 -8.72 -4.55 24.51
N PRO A 204 -9.66 -4.64 25.46
CA PRO A 204 -10.60 -5.75 25.49
C PRO A 204 -11.49 -5.74 24.24
N LYS A 205 -12.09 -6.89 23.91
CA LYS A 205 -13.15 -6.96 22.89
C LYS A 205 -14.20 -5.89 23.19
N ALA A 206 -14.57 -5.12 22.17
CA ALA A 206 -15.60 -4.10 22.30
C ALA A 206 -16.88 -4.74 22.83
N LYS A 207 -17.47 -4.12 23.86
CA LYS A 207 -18.71 -4.62 24.47
C LYS A 207 -19.94 -4.25 23.65
N ASP A 208 -19.79 -3.22 22.82
CA ASP A 208 -20.83 -2.66 21.96
C ASP A 208 -20.38 -2.68 20.49
N GLY A 209 -21.34 -2.94 19.61
CA GLY A 209 -21.11 -2.99 18.18
C GLY A 209 -20.82 -1.64 17.55
N ASP A 210 -21.44 -0.58 18.09
CA ASP A 210 -21.24 0.79 17.59
C ASP A 210 -19.81 1.29 17.86
N GLU A 211 -19.26 0.98 19.04
CA GLU A 211 -17.86 1.30 19.40
C GLU A 211 -16.86 0.59 18.47
N SER A 212 -17.09 -0.70 18.21
CA SER A 212 -16.23 -1.47 17.30
C SER A 212 -16.34 -0.98 15.85
N ALA A 213 -17.52 -0.52 15.42
CA ALA A 213 -17.70 0.04 14.09
C ALA A 213 -16.90 1.33 13.90
N VAL A 214 -16.94 2.26 14.86
CA VAL A 214 -16.17 3.53 14.80
C VAL A 214 -14.66 3.25 14.77
N GLU A 215 -14.19 2.35 15.63
CA GLU A 215 -12.78 1.93 15.67
C GLU A 215 -12.33 1.30 14.35
N THR A 216 -13.18 0.44 13.77
CA THR A 216 -12.89 -0.23 12.49
C THR A 216 -12.85 0.77 11.33
N VAL A 217 -13.78 1.73 11.27
CA VAL A 217 -13.80 2.76 10.23
C VAL A 217 -12.54 3.62 10.28
N TYR A 218 -12.14 4.11 11.47
CA TYR A 218 -10.90 4.86 11.62
C TYR A 218 -9.69 4.06 11.13
N TYR A 219 -9.58 2.79 11.56
CA TYR A 219 -8.48 1.91 11.20
C TYR A 219 -8.41 1.65 9.69
N HIS A 220 -9.55 1.39 9.04
CA HIS A 220 -9.62 1.18 7.60
C HIS A 220 -9.19 2.42 6.81
N ARG A 221 -9.68 3.61 7.20
CA ARG A 221 -9.31 4.86 6.54
C ARG A 221 -7.82 5.17 6.69
N MET A 222 -7.25 4.96 7.88
CA MET A 222 -5.82 5.10 8.14
C MET A 222 -4.99 4.16 7.25
N ILE A 223 -5.34 2.87 7.20
CA ILE A 223 -4.66 1.88 6.34
C ILE A 223 -4.72 2.31 4.87
N GLN A 224 -5.88 2.73 4.39
CA GLN A 224 -6.07 3.09 2.98
C GLN A 224 -5.27 4.35 2.59
N LEU A 225 -5.29 5.39 3.44
CA LEU A 225 -4.53 6.62 3.23
C LEU A 225 -3.02 6.37 3.30
N PHE A 226 -2.55 5.63 4.30
CA PHE A 226 -1.14 5.30 4.42
C PHE A 226 -0.65 4.48 3.22
N GLN A 227 -1.45 3.53 2.76
CA GLN A 227 -1.16 2.79 1.53
C GLN A 227 -1.08 3.73 0.31
N ALA A 228 -1.98 4.71 0.20
CA ALA A 228 -1.99 5.67 -0.90
C ALA A 228 -0.71 6.51 -0.96
N PHE A 229 -0.30 7.12 0.15
CA PHE A 229 0.92 7.93 0.21
C PHE A 229 2.19 7.09 0.04
N SER A 230 2.28 5.92 0.66
CA SER A 230 3.42 5.01 0.49
C SER A 230 3.59 4.58 -0.96
N SER A 231 2.48 4.20 -1.61
CA SER A 231 2.49 3.77 -3.01
C SER A 231 2.84 4.92 -3.95
N LEU A 232 2.39 6.15 -3.66
CA LEU A 232 2.88 7.34 -4.36
C LEU A 232 4.39 7.48 -4.20
N SER A 233 4.92 7.45 -2.98
CA SER A 233 6.37 7.55 -2.78
C SER A 233 7.12 6.45 -3.55
N TYR A 234 6.60 5.23 -3.58
CA TYR A 234 7.26 4.11 -4.25
C TYR A 234 7.19 4.16 -5.79
N PHE A 235 6.01 4.38 -6.38
CA PHE A 235 5.81 4.29 -7.84
C PHE A 235 6.09 5.61 -8.58
N ASP A 236 6.23 6.71 -7.85
CA ASP A 236 6.40 8.06 -8.36
C ASP A 236 7.84 8.57 -8.29
N GLU A 237 8.83 7.70 -8.45
CA GLU A 237 10.25 8.11 -8.57
C GLU A 237 10.55 8.98 -9.82
N ASP A 238 9.53 9.40 -10.57
CA ASP A 238 9.64 10.07 -11.86
C ASP A 238 9.03 11.48 -11.88
N LEU A 239 9.29 12.20 -12.98
CA LEU A 239 8.75 13.52 -13.21
C LEU A 239 7.28 13.46 -13.62
N LEU A 240 6.44 14.15 -12.86
CA LEU A 240 5.01 14.28 -13.17
C LEU A 240 4.72 15.51 -14.00
N SER A 241 3.76 15.40 -14.91
CA SER A 241 3.21 16.52 -15.66
C SER A 241 1.87 16.94 -15.08
N ALA A 242 1.69 18.24 -14.84
CA ALA A 242 0.36 18.76 -14.53
C ALA A 242 -0.62 18.45 -15.67
N LYS A 243 -1.82 17.98 -15.31
CA LYS A 243 -2.91 17.65 -16.24
C LYS A 243 -4.09 18.58 -15.98
N SER A 244 -4.59 19.19 -17.05
CA SER A 244 -5.93 19.78 -17.01
C SER A 244 -6.92 18.64 -17.23
N TYR A 245 -7.85 18.47 -16.28
CA TYR A 245 -8.94 17.51 -16.44
C TYR A 245 -10.14 18.25 -17.04
N PRO A 246 -10.60 17.92 -18.26
CA PRO A 246 -11.75 18.60 -18.86
C PRO A 246 -13.00 18.37 -18.02
N GLY A 247 -13.65 19.45 -17.56
CA GLY A 247 -14.77 19.42 -16.61
C GLY A 247 -14.97 20.77 -15.88
N LYS A 248 -15.84 20.78 -14.86
CA LYS A 248 -16.38 22.00 -14.20
C LYS A 248 -15.34 23.03 -13.72
N ASP A 249 -14.12 22.61 -13.34
CA ASP A 249 -13.20 23.51 -12.63
C ASP A 249 -11.97 23.94 -13.43
N ASN A 250 -11.66 23.31 -14.57
CA ASN A 250 -10.43 23.53 -15.36
C ASN A 250 -9.10 23.56 -14.55
N LYS A 251 -9.13 23.18 -13.27
CA LYS A 251 -7.98 23.17 -12.35
C LYS A 251 -6.95 22.15 -12.85
N LYS A 252 -5.68 22.55 -12.77
CA LYS A 252 -4.55 21.68 -13.09
C LYS A 252 -4.17 20.94 -11.83
N TYR A 253 -4.08 19.62 -11.93
CA TYR A 253 -3.62 18.76 -10.84
C TYR A 253 -2.33 18.06 -11.26
N ILE A 254 -1.43 17.84 -10.31
CA ILE A 254 -0.23 17.01 -10.50
C ILE A 254 -0.63 15.55 -10.32
N VAL A 255 -1.21 15.25 -9.16
CA VAL A 255 -1.96 14.03 -8.84
C VAL A 255 -3.38 14.44 -8.49
N ARG A 256 -4.38 13.73 -8.99
CA ARG A 256 -5.79 13.96 -8.66
C ARG A 256 -6.36 12.73 -7.97
N ALA A 257 -6.88 12.91 -6.77
CA ALA A 257 -7.60 11.89 -6.03
C ALA A 257 -9.11 11.95 -6.28
N THR A 258 -9.73 10.78 -6.42
CA THR A 258 -11.19 10.58 -6.50
C THR A 258 -11.57 9.32 -5.74
N ILE A 259 -12.77 9.30 -5.12
CA ILE A 259 -13.34 8.09 -4.51
C ILE A 259 -14.44 7.54 -5.41
N LYS A 260 -14.44 6.22 -5.60
CA LYS A 260 -15.49 5.49 -6.31
C LYS A 260 -16.64 5.12 -5.39
N GLU A 261 -17.77 4.69 -5.96
CA GLU A 261 -18.95 4.23 -5.21
C GLU A 261 -18.64 3.06 -4.26
N ASN A 262 -17.63 2.25 -4.58
CA ASN A 262 -17.15 1.15 -3.74
C ASN A 262 -16.08 1.57 -2.72
N TYR A 263 -15.88 2.87 -2.49
CA TYR A 263 -14.90 3.46 -1.58
C TYR A 263 -13.42 3.24 -1.97
N ASP A 264 -13.15 2.81 -3.21
CA ASP A 264 -11.77 2.78 -3.72
C ASP A 264 -11.26 4.21 -3.95
N ILE A 265 -10.03 4.48 -3.50
CA ILE A 265 -9.32 5.72 -3.85
C ILE A 265 -8.64 5.52 -5.20
N VAL A 266 -8.84 6.45 -6.13
CA VAL A 266 -8.13 6.48 -7.41
C VAL A 266 -7.31 7.75 -7.51
N LEU A 267 -6.00 7.58 -7.68
CA LEU A 267 -5.05 8.64 -7.94
C LEU A 267 -4.69 8.63 -9.43
N SER A 268 -5.05 9.70 -10.12
CA SER A 268 -4.77 9.87 -11.56
C SER A 268 -3.66 10.89 -11.78
N TYR A 269 -2.63 10.50 -12.50
CA TYR A 269 -1.45 11.33 -12.75
C TYR A 269 -0.81 11.04 -14.11
N LYS A 270 0.07 11.94 -14.57
CA LYS A 270 0.72 11.81 -15.88
C LYS A 270 2.23 11.72 -15.69
N LYS A 271 2.75 10.51 -15.86
CA LYS A 271 4.16 10.19 -15.67
C LYS A 271 4.94 10.45 -16.95
N TYR A 272 6.10 11.11 -16.84
CA TYR A 272 7.07 11.23 -17.92
C TYR A 272 8.00 10.03 -17.95
N ARG A 273 8.25 9.42 -19.12
CA ARG A 273 9.18 8.29 -19.28
C ARG A 273 10.16 8.55 -20.43
N SER A 274 11.46 8.38 -20.18
CA SER A 274 12.48 8.31 -21.23
C SER A 274 12.23 7.06 -22.08
N PHE A 275 12.26 7.19 -23.41
CA PHE A 275 11.96 6.04 -24.30
C PHE A 275 13.23 5.26 -24.68
N ILE A 276 14.41 5.87 -24.53
CA ILE A 276 15.72 5.26 -24.69
C ILE A 276 16.63 5.85 -23.62
N ASP A 277 17.41 5.01 -22.93
CA ASP A 277 18.46 5.45 -22.01
C ASP A 277 19.79 4.75 -22.38
N PHE A 278 20.77 5.54 -22.86
CA PHE A 278 22.11 5.10 -23.21
C PHE A 278 23.14 5.81 -22.32
N GLY A 279 23.27 5.37 -21.07
CA GLY A 279 24.22 5.94 -20.12
C GLY A 279 23.95 7.42 -19.83
N HIS A 280 24.72 8.33 -20.45
CA HIS A 280 24.54 9.78 -20.30
C HIS A 280 23.56 10.41 -21.31
N ILE A 281 22.99 9.61 -22.21
CA ILE A 281 22.08 10.10 -23.26
C ILE A 281 20.76 9.35 -23.12
N SER A 282 19.75 10.02 -22.57
CA SER A 282 18.38 9.54 -22.70
C SER A 282 17.66 10.31 -23.82
N ILE A 283 16.95 9.57 -24.67
CA ILE A 283 16.07 10.16 -25.69
C ILE A 283 14.67 10.14 -25.11
N TYR A 284 14.09 11.32 -24.95
CA TYR A 284 12.86 11.53 -24.20
C TYR A 284 11.68 11.86 -25.12
N GLY A 285 10.46 11.40 -24.79
CA GLY A 285 9.31 11.75 -25.63
C GLY A 285 7.94 11.12 -25.35
N ARG A 286 7.76 10.25 -24.34
CA ARG A 286 6.42 9.69 -24.06
C ARG A 286 5.97 9.97 -22.63
N TYR A 287 4.69 10.33 -22.52
CA TYR A 287 3.99 10.40 -21.25
C TYR A 287 3.06 9.20 -21.16
N LYS A 288 2.93 8.64 -19.96
CA LYS A 288 1.90 7.64 -19.64
C LYS A 288 0.84 8.28 -18.76
N ASN A 289 -0.43 8.05 -19.08
CA ASN A 289 -1.53 8.40 -18.18
C ASN A 289 -1.71 7.25 -17.21
N LEU A 290 -1.33 7.44 -15.95
CA LEU A 290 -1.42 6.41 -14.93
C LEU A 290 -2.62 6.62 -14.03
N ASN A 291 -3.26 5.51 -13.68
CA ASN A 291 -4.19 5.44 -12.58
C ASN A 291 -3.61 4.46 -11.54
N MET A 292 -3.56 4.92 -10.30
CA MET A 292 -3.30 4.10 -9.14
C MET A 292 -4.61 3.90 -8.39
N ILE A 293 -5.07 2.66 -8.30
CA ILE A 293 -6.27 2.31 -7.54
C ILE A 293 -5.82 1.71 -6.23
N ILE A 294 -6.27 2.29 -5.12
CA ILE A 294 -6.12 1.77 -3.76
C ILE A 294 -7.47 1.23 -3.34
N LYS A 295 -7.55 -0.07 -3.12
CA LYS A 295 -8.81 -0.71 -2.73
C LYS A 295 -9.28 -0.27 -1.36
N ASN A 296 -10.59 -0.22 -1.18
CA ASN A 296 -11.16 -0.17 0.16
C ASN A 296 -10.64 -1.33 1.01
N VAL A 297 -10.42 -1.08 2.30
CA VAL A 297 -9.88 -2.07 3.22
C VAL A 297 -10.93 -3.12 3.51
N SER A 298 -10.54 -4.38 3.40
CA SER A 298 -11.38 -5.52 3.70
C SER A 298 -10.71 -6.44 4.72
N ILE A 299 -11.55 -7.08 5.53
CA ILE A 299 -11.14 -8.16 6.43
C ILE A 299 -11.28 -9.46 5.67
N ARG A 300 -10.22 -10.30 5.66
CA ARG A 300 -10.15 -11.61 5.01
C ARG A 300 -10.24 -11.61 3.47
N ASP A 301 -11.24 -10.97 2.87
CA ASP A 301 -11.45 -11.00 1.42
C ASP A 301 -10.83 -9.80 0.72
N LEU A 302 -9.55 -9.93 0.32
CA LEU A 302 -8.97 -9.03 -0.67
C LEU A 302 -9.69 -9.26 -2.00
N ASP A 303 -10.79 -8.54 -2.25
CA ASP A 303 -11.59 -8.69 -3.46
C ASP A 303 -10.74 -8.27 -4.68
N TYR A 304 -10.29 -9.26 -5.45
CA TYR A 304 -9.49 -9.10 -6.65
C TYR A 304 -10.34 -9.18 -7.94
N PHE A 305 -11.64 -9.45 -7.86
CA PHE A 305 -12.48 -9.70 -9.04
C PHE A 305 -12.66 -8.44 -9.89
N ASP A 306 -12.99 -7.31 -9.27
CA ASP A 306 -13.11 -6.03 -9.97
C ASP A 306 -11.80 -5.60 -10.64
N THR A 307 -10.68 -5.97 -10.04
CA THR A 307 -9.32 -5.67 -10.49
C THR A 307 -8.95 -6.35 -11.79
N ILE A 308 -9.43 -7.57 -12.03
CA ILE A 308 -9.20 -8.32 -13.27
C ILE A 308 -9.85 -7.61 -14.47
N ASN A 309 -10.90 -6.81 -14.25
CA ASN A 309 -11.57 -6.07 -15.33
C ASN A 309 -10.81 -4.80 -15.76
N TYR A 310 -9.97 -4.22 -14.91
CA TYR A 310 -9.24 -2.97 -15.22
C TYR A 310 -7.95 -3.17 -16.01
N ILE A 311 -7.34 -4.35 -15.88
CA ILE A 311 -6.13 -4.72 -16.60
C ILE A 311 -6.54 -5.53 -17.81
N SER A 312 -6.05 -5.15 -18.99
CA SER A 312 -6.28 -5.93 -20.19
C SER A 312 -5.74 -7.35 -19.98
N LEU A 313 -6.61 -8.36 -20.00
CA LEU A 313 -6.34 -9.82 -19.94
C LEU A 313 -5.42 -10.34 -21.08
N LYS A 314 -4.64 -9.46 -21.72
CA LYS A 314 -3.80 -9.74 -22.88
C LYS A 314 -2.32 -9.95 -22.52
N SER A 315 -1.92 -9.90 -21.24
CA SER A 315 -0.53 -10.14 -20.82
C SER A 315 -0.38 -11.31 -19.83
N PRO A 316 0.62 -12.19 -19.99
CA PRO A 316 1.00 -13.20 -19.00
C PRO A 316 1.22 -12.67 -17.58
N ALA A 317 1.70 -11.43 -17.46
CA ALA A 317 1.91 -10.75 -16.17
C ALA A 317 0.62 -10.60 -15.35
N THR A 318 -0.52 -10.45 -16.02
CA THR A 318 -1.84 -10.35 -15.37
C THR A 318 -2.20 -11.65 -14.66
N TYR A 319 -1.80 -12.80 -15.19
CA TYR A 319 -2.00 -14.10 -14.53
C TYR A 319 -1.10 -14.24 -13.30
N MET A 320 0.18 -13.88 -13.41
CA MET A 320 1.10 -13.94 -12.26
C MET A 320 0.68 -13.00 -11.10
N GLY A 321 0.26 -11.78 -11.43
CA GLY A 321 -0.26 -10.84 -10.43
C GLY A 321 -1.55 -11.35 -9.79
N LYS A 322 -2.41 -12.02 -10.57
CA LYS A 322 -3.63 -12.66 -10.06
C LYS A 322 -3.30 -13.77 -9.08
N ASP A 323 -2.40 -14.69 -9.44
CA ASP A 323 -2.04 -15.83 -8.59
C ASP A 323 -1.47 -15.33 -7.25
N LYS A 324 -0.63 -14.28 -7.27
CA LYS A 324 -0.11 -13.67 -6.04
C LYS A 324 -1.22 -13.05 -5.18
N LEU A 325 -2.15 -12.31 -5.77
CA LEU A 325 -3.30 -11.75 -5.05
C LEU A 325 -4.20 -12.85 -4.46
N VAL A 326 -4.34 -13.99 -5.14
CA VAL A 326 -5.07 -15.16 -4.63
C VAL A 326 -4.38 -15.74 -3.40
N SER A 327 -3.07 -16.01 -3.44
CA SER A 327 -2.35 -16.51 -2.27
C SER A 327 -2.39 -15.52 -1.10
N LEU A 328 -2.32 -14.21 -1.36
CA LEU A 328 -2.46 -13.19 -0.31
C LEU A 328 -3.87 -13.17 0.29
N LYS A 329 -4.92 -13.31 -0.53
CA LYS A 329 -6.29 -13.47 -0.05
C LYS A 329 -6.40 -14.69 0.86
N ILE A 330 -5.84 -15.84 0.45
CA ILE A 330 -5.87 -17.07 1.24
C ILE A 330 -5.14 -16.89 2.59
N ILE A 331 -3.95 -16.29 2.58
CA ILE A 331 -3.21 -15.95 3.81
C ILE A 331 -4.03 -15.01 4.70
N SER A 332 -4.68 -14.01 4.10
CA SER A 332 -5.54 -13.07 4.81
C SER A 332 -6.76 -13.76 5.44
N GLU A 333 -7.34 -14.75 4.77
CA GLU A 333 -8.43 -15.57 5.32
C GLU A 333 -7.94 -16.44 6.49
N ILE A 334 -6.81 -17.14 6.31
CA ILE A 334 -6.22 -18.05 7.30
C ILE A 334 -5.82 -17.31 8.58
N PHE A 335 -4.97 -16.28 8.45
CA PHE A 335 -4.44 -15.54 9.59
C PHE A 335 -5.34 -14.38 10.03
N ARG A 336 -6.52 -14.27 9.41
CA ARG A 336 -7.48 -13.20 9.64
C ARG A 336 -6.82 -11.85 9.60
N LEU A 337 -6.26 -11.51 8.47
CA LEU A 337 -5.69 -10.19 8.24
C LEU A 337 -6.79 -9.27 7.71
N CYS A 338 -6.57 -7.98 7.90
CA CYS A 338 -7.25 -6.95 7.15
C CYS A 338 -6.22 -6.31 6.22
N GLY A 339 -6.67 -5.87 5.06
CA GLY A 339 -5.73 -5.33 4.11
C GLY A 339 -6.36 -4.59 2.95
N THR A 340 -5.46 -4.02 2.17
CA THR A 340 -5.74 -3.33 0.92
C THR A 340 -4.64 -3.69 -0.06
N TYR A 341 -4.90 -3.48 -1.35
CA TYR A 341 -3.88 -3.55 -2.37
C TYR A 341 -3.97 -2.37 -3.31
N VAL A 342 -2.87 -2.13 -4.01
CA VAL A 342 -2.71 -1.06 -4.97
C VAL A 342 -2.34 -1.61 -6.33
N LEU A 343 -3.01 -1.09 -7.35
CA LEU A 343 -2.70 -1.36 -8.74
C LEU A 343 -2.39 -0.06 -9.44
N VAL A 344 -1.20 0.00 -10.02
CA VAL A 344 -0.82 1.07 -10.93
C VAL A 344 -0.92 0.53 -12.35
N TYR A 345 -1.69 1.19 -13.20
CA TYR A 345 -1.80 0.80 -14.60
C TYR A 345 -1.82 2.01 -15.54
N ASP A 346 -1.34 1.79 -16.76
CA ASP A 346 -1.48 2.74 -17.85
C ASP A 346 -2.92 2.74 -18.35
N SER A 347 -3.62 3.86 -18.17
CA SER A 347 -5.03 4.01 -18.53
C SER A 347 -5.28 4.10 -20.04
N ASP A 348 -4.27 4.37 -20.86
CA ASP A 348 -4.44 4.45 -22.32
C ASP A 348 -4.38 3.06 -22.96
N ILE A 349 -3.54 2.17 -22.44
CA ILE A 349 -3.29 0.82 -23.00
C ILE A 349 -3.64 -0.33 -22.04
N HIS A 350 -4.12 -0.01 -20.83
CA HIS A 350 -4.57 -0.95 -19.78
C HIS A 350 -3.50 -1.98 -19.36
N THR A 351 -2.24 -1.55 -19.25
CA THR A 351 -1.11 -2.41 -18.83
C THR A 351 -0.74 -2.18 -17.37
N LEU A 352 -0.44 -3.26 -16.64
CA LEU A 352 0.03 -3.21 -15.25
C LEU A 352 1.45 -2.59 -15.17
N GLU A 353 1.57 -1.51 -14.41
CA GLU A 353 2.84 -0.82 -14.13
C GLU A 353 3.36 -1.10 -12.72
N GLY A 354 2.53 -1.57 -11.79
CA GLY A 354 2.97 -1.92 -10.45
C GLY A 354 1.86 -2.47 -9.56
N LEU A 355 2.28 -3.26 -8.57
CA LEU A 355 1.45 -3.84 -7.53
C LEU A 355 2.08 -3.58 -6.17
N SER A 356 1.29 -3.21 -5.17
CA SER A 356 1.69 -3.24 -3.75
C SER A 356 0.51 -3.66 -2.89
N TYR A 357 0.76 -4.05 -1.64
CA TYR A 357 -0.30 -4.42 -0.71
C TYR A 357 0.05 -4.04 0.72
N GLY A 358 -0.98 -3.75 1.49
CA GLY A 358 -0.90 -3.45 2.91
C GLY A 358 -1.70 -4.47 3.69
N LEU A 359 -1.06 -5.13 4.64
CA LEU A 359 -1.65 -6.14 5.51
C LEU A 359 -1.46 -5.77 6.97
N TYR A 360 -2.51 -6.00 7.74
CA TYR A 360 -2.61 -5.57 9.11
C TYR A 360 -3.29 -6.67 9.92
N PRO A 361 -2.90 -6.87 11.19
CA PRO A 361 -3.57 -7.82 12.05
C PRO A 361 -5.01 -7.37 12.31
N VAL A 362 -5.95 -8.31 12.30
CA VAL A 362 -7.28 -8.10 12.88
C VAL A 362 -7.16 -8.38 14.36
N LEU A 363 -7.28 -7.30 15.14
CA LEU A 363 -7.21 -7.32 16.59
C LEU A 363 -8.63 -7.38 17.20
N PRO A 364 -8.76 -7.77 18.47
CA PRO A 364 -10.07 -8.02 19.11
C PRO A 364 -11.09 -6.88 18.95
N VAL A 365 -10.62 -5.63 18.95
CA VAL A 365 -11.45 -4.40 18.83
C VAL A 365 -12.02 -4.21 17.42
N TYR A 366 -11.40 -4.78 16.39
CA TYR A 366 -11.74 -4.58 14.98
C TYR A 366 -12.50 -5.76 14.36
N SER A 367 -13.12 -6.59 15.21
CA SER A 367 -13.70 -7.88 14.80
C SER A 367 -15.17 -7.80 14.36
N TYR A 368 -15.76 -6.61 14.27
CA TYR A 368 -17.20 -6.43 14.09
C TYR A 368 -17.71 -6.68 12.67
N PHE A 369 -16.89 -6.42 11.65
CA PHE A 369 -17.26 -6.64 10.25
C PHE A 369 -16.48 -7.82 9.66
N ASP A 370 -17.19 -8.85 9.22
CA ASP A 370 -16.68 -9.87 8.31
C ASP A 370 -17.28 -9.62 6.91
N ILE A 371 -16.76 -10.29 5.89
CA ILE A 371 -17.08 -10.15 4.45
C ILE A 371 -18.60 -10.17 4.17
N TYR A 372 -19.40 -10.77 5.06
CA TYR A 372 -20.84 -10.93 4.92
C TYR A 372 -21.71 -9.82 5.53
N ASN A 373 -21.13 -8.74 6.10
CA ASN A 373 -21.88 -7.74 6.87
C ASN A 373 -22.75 -8.34 8.00
N THR A 374 -22.54 -9.61 8.33
CA THR A 374 -23.11 -10.23 9.51
C THR A 374 -22.31 -9.70 10.68
N VAL A 375 -22.94 -8.82 11.45
CA VAL A 375 -22.52 -8.46 12.82
C VAL A 375 -21.96 -9.73 13.44
N ALA A 376 -20.66 -9.72 13.75
CA ALA A 376 -20.06 -10.83 14.47
C ALA A 376 -20.87 -11.01 15.76
N SER A 377 -21.71 -12.03 15.80
CA SER A 377 -22.46 -12.36 17.01
C SER A 377 -21.46 -12.45 18.15
N PRO A 378 -21.70 -11.84 19.33
CA PRO A 378 -20.82 -11.93 20.48
C PRO A 378 -20.41 -13.38 20.84
N ASP A 379 -21.22 -14.36 20.42
CA ASP A 379 -21.04 -15.80 20.65
C ASP A 379 -20.21 -16.52 19.57
N SER A 380 -19.74 -15.82 18.54
CA SER A 380 -18.86 -16.41 17.53
C SER A 380 -17.44 -16.54 18.09
N HIS A 381 -16.97 -17.79 18.22
CA HIS A 381 -15.59 -18.14 18.61
C HIS A 381 -14.58 -17.69 17.53
N TYR A 382 -14.42 -16.38 17.42
CA TYR A 382 -13.55 -15.74 16.45
C TYR A 382 -12.15 -15.57 17.03
N ILE A 383 -11.19 -16.32 16.48
CA ILE A 383 -9.75 -16.23 16.80
C ILE A 383 -9.16 -14.95 16.19
N ASP A 384 -8.44 -14.10 16.91
CA ASP A 384 -7.77 -12.95 16.28
C ASP A 384 -6.47 -13.37 15.55
N THR A 385 -5.77 -12.43 14.90
CA THR A 385 -4.49 -12.75 14.20
C THR A 385 -3.45 -13.33 15.16
N ILE A 386 -3.41 -12.86 16.41
CA ILE A 386 -2.43 -13.33 17.40
C ILE A 386 -2.72 -14.78 17.77
N GLU A 387 -3.98 -15.10 18.02
CA GLU A 387 -4.44 -16.46 18.30
C GLU A 387 -4.26 -17.38 17.08
N ALA A 388 -4.52 -16.91 15.86
CA ALA A 388 -4.28 -17.67 14.64
C ALA A 388 -2.80 -18.04 14.47
N ILE A 389 -1.88 -17.09 14.69
CA ILE A 389 -0.42 -17.34 14.66
C ILE A 389 -0.02 -18.35 15.74
N LYS A 390 -0.56 -18.20 16.96
CA LYS A 390 -0.29 -19.13 18.07
C LYS A 390 -0.73 -20.56 17.75
N ASN A 391 -1.95 -20.72 17.23
CA ASN A 391 -2.51 -22.01 16.86
C ASN A 391 -1.73 -22.64 15.71
N PHE A 392 -1.38 -21.85 14.69
CA PHE A 392 -0.53 -22.30 13.58
C PHE A 392 0.80 -22.89 14.10
N ASN A 393 1.54 -22.15 14.93
CA ASN A 393 2.80 -22.64 15.48
C ASN A 393 2.57 -23.89 16.33
N THR A 394 1.55 -23.89 17.20
CA THR A 394 1.25 -25.03 18.10
C THR A 394 0.90 -26.28 17.31
N ASN A 395 0.16 -26.15 16.22
CA ASN A 395 -0.27 -27.29 15.42
C ASN A 395 0.89 -27.94 14.65
N PHE A 396 1.88 -27.18 14.17
CA PHE A 396 3.02 -27.73 13.43
C PHE A 396 4.26 -28.02 14.29
N SER A 397 4.33 -27.49 15.51
CA SER A 397 5.39 -27.79 16.47
C SER A 397 5.30 -29.23 17.01
N LYS A 398 6.35 -29.65 17.72
CA LYS A 398 6.43 -30.99 18.28
C LYS A 398 5.27 -31.28 19.25
N GLY A 399 4.61 -32.42 19.07
CA GLY A 399 3.40 -32.82 19.78
C GLY A 399 2.11 -32.17 19.24
N GLY A 400 2.21 -31.36 18.19
CA GLY A 400 1.11 -30.67 17.53
C GLY A 400 0.31 -31.57 16.59
N TYR A 401 -0.90 -31.14 16.25
CA TYR A 401 -1.82 -31.92 15.42
C TYR A 401 -1.29 -32.22 14.01
N PHE A 402 -0.46 -31.35 13.44
CA PHE A 402 0.13 -31.46 12.11
C PHE A 402 1.65 -31.70 12.14
N GLU A 403 2.22 -32.15 13.26
CA GLU A 403 3.68 -32.36 13.41
C GLU A 403 4.29 -33.16 12.25
N GLU A 404 3.67 -34.27 11.83
CA GLU A 404 4.22 -35.14 10.79
C GLU A 404 4.32 -34.48 9.40
N PHE A 405 3.58 -33.38 9.19
CA PHE A 405 3.53 -32.63 7.93
C PHE A 405 4.39 -31.37 7.95
N ALA A 406 4.96 -30.98 9.10
CA ALA A 406 5.70 -29.74 9.27
C ALA A 406 6.81 -29.55 8.23
N ASN A 407 7.64 -30.58 8.03
CA ASN A 407 8.73 -30.54 7.04
C ASN A 407 8.22 -30.49 5.59
N ASP A 408 7.10 -31.18 5.29
CA ASP A 408 6.55 -31.24 3.93
C ASP A 408 6.07 -29.87 3.47
N VAL A 409 5.46 -29.11 4.40
CA VAL A 409 4.95 -27.76 4.14
C VAL A 409 6.03 -26.68 4.33
N GLY A 410 7.18 -27.04 4.90
CA GLY A 410 8.32 -26.13 5.10
C GLY A 410 8.25 -25.31 6.39
N TYR A 411 7.53 -25.78 7.41
CA TYR A 411 7.54 -25.16 8.75
C TYR A 411 8.86 -25.48 9.49
N ASP A 412 9.46 -24.46 10.10
CA ASP A 412 10.67 -24.58 10.93
C ASP A 412 10.36 -24.12 12.37
N GLU A 413 10.39 -25.05 13.32
CA GLU A 413 10.13 -24.79 14.74
C GLU A 413 11.16 -23.84 15.38
N ASN A 414 12.37 -23.73 14.83
CA ASN A 414 13.38 -22.77 15.32
C ASN A 414 13.11 -21.35 14.82
N LYS A 415 12.23 -21.20 13.83
CA LYS A 415 11.83 -19.94 13.22
C LYS A 415 10.31 -19.86 13.25
N GLN A 416 9.74 -19.82 14.44
CA GLN A 416 8.30 -19.67 14.61
C GLN A 416 7.79 -18.37 13.99
N LEU A 417 6.55 -18.42 13.50
CA LEU A 417 5.89 -17.23 12.99
C LEU A 417 5.51 -16.33 14.18
N THR A 418 5.84 -15.05 14.11
CA THR A 418 5.43 -14.05 15.11
C THR A 418 4.76 -12.89 14.40
N LEU A 419 4.09 -12.03 15.17
CA LEU A 419 3.48 -10.83 14.61
C LEU A 419 4.55 -9.89 14.01
N GLU A 420 5.77 -9.91 14.55
CA GLU A 420 6.88 -9.06 14.15
C GLU A 420 7.54 -9.53 12.85
N ASN A 421 7.72 -10.85 12.67
CA ASN A 421 8.40 -11.40 11.50
C ASN A 421 7.47 -11.75 10.32
N PHE A 422 6.15 -11.61 10.49
CA PHE A 422 5.15 -12.00 9.49
C PHE A 422 5.37 -11.31 8.13
N GLY A 423 5.61 -10.00 8.12
CA GLY A 423 5.82 -9.22 6.90
C GLY A 423 7.02 -9.70 6.07
N GLU A 424 8.13 -10.04 6.74
CA GLU A 424 9.36 -10.54 6.10
C GLU A 424 9.17 -11.94 5.52
N ARG A 425 8.24 -12.71 6.10
CA ARG A 425 7.96 -14.11 5.74
C ARG A 425 6.75 -14.30 4.84
N ILE A 426 6.16 -13.23 4.32
CA ILE A 426 4.93 -13.34 3.53
C ILE A 426 5.08 -14.19 2.26
N ASP A 427 6.24 -14.13 1.61
CA ASP A 427 6.54 -14.97 0.44
C ASP A 427 6.71 -16.44 0.82
N GLU A 428 7.29 -16.71 1.99
CA GLU A 428 7.38 -18.06 2.55
C GLU A 428 5.99 -18.62 2.85
N LEU A 429 5.11 -17.81 3.44
CA LEU A 429 3.72 -18.18 3.71
C LEU A 429 2.93 -18.45 2.42
N CYS A 430 3.15 -17.67 1.35
CA CYS A 430 2.53 -17.96 0.03
C CYS A 430 3.01 -19.30 -0.53
N ASN A 431 4.30 -19.62 -0.40
CA ASN A 431 4.82 -20.91 -0.88
C ASN A 431 4.33 -22.09 0.00
N MET A 432 4.15 -21.85 1.29
CA MET A 432 3.62 -22.84 2.22
C MET A 432 2.14 -23.13 1.95
N GLU A 433 1.36 -22.12 1.56
CA GLU A 433 -0.05 -22.24 1.17
C GLU A 433 -0.23 -23.29 0.06
N GLU A 434 0.57 -23.21 -1.01
CA GLU A 434 0.56 -24.17 -2.11
C GLU A 434 0.85 -25.61 -1.63
N LYS A 435 1.86 -25.78 -0.77
CA LYS A 435 2.22 -27.10 -0.21
C LYS A 435 1.16 -27.65 0.73
N ILE A 436 0.55 -26.80 1.56
CA ILE A 436 -0.53 -27.20 2.46
C ILE A 436 -1.72 -27.68 1.64
N TYR A 437 -2.06 -27.00 0.55
CA TYR A 437 -3.11 -27.43 -0.36
C TYR A 437 -2.84 -28.83 -0.91
N GLU A 438 -1.64 -29.08 -1.41
CA GLU A 438 -1.25 -30.40 -1.93
C GLU A 438 -1.29 -31.51 -0.86
N VAL A 439 -0.75 -31.23 0.32
CA VAL A 439 -0.56 -32.25 1.36
C VAL A 439 -1.85 -32.50 2.13
N LEU A 440 -2.46 -31.44 2.70
CA LEU A 440 -3.59 -31.56 3.62
C LEU A 440 -4.94 -31.55 2.90
N GLU A 441 -5.14 -30.63 1.95
CA GLU A 441 -6.44 -30.50 1.29
C GLU A 441 -6.68 -31.65 0.31
N VAL A 442 -5.72 -31.94 -0.57
CA VAL A 442 -5.85 -33.06 -1.52
C VAL A 442 -5.64 -34.42 -0.83
N GLY A 443 -4.65 -34.55 0.04
CA GLY A 443 -4.31 -35.83 0.68
C GLY A 443 -5.26 -36.27 1.81
N TYR A 444 -5.80 -35.32 2.57
CA TYR A 444 -6.58 -35.58 3.79
C TYR A 444 -7.96 -34.91 3.80
N TYR A 445 -8.35 -34.19 2.74
CA TYR A 445 -9.62 -33.45 2.66
C TYR A 445 -9.78 -32.43 3.80
N LEU A 446 -8.66 -31.86 4.27
CA LEU A 446 -8.63 -30.83 5.29
C LEU A 446 -8.46 -29.47 4.63
N GLY A 447 -9.49 -28.63 4.70
CA GLY A 447 -9.43 -27.28 4.17
C GLY A 447 -8.35 -26.45 4.89
N ILE A 448 -7.67 -25.60 4.12
CA ILE A 448 -6.48 -24.85 4.55
C ILE A 448 -6.68 -24.02 5.83
N GLY A 449 -7.86 -23.46 6.04
CA GLY A 449 -8.20 -22.73 7.27
C GLY A 449 -8.20 -23.58 8.55
N SER A 450 -8.04 -24.89 8.46
CA SER A 450 -7.91 -25.76 9.63
C SER A 450 -6.57 -25.60 10.34
N ILE A 451 -5.52 -25.10 9.68
CA ILE A 451 -4.18 -24.98 10.27
C ILE A 451 -4.08 -24.00 11.44
N VAL A 452 -5.03 -23.06 11.54
CA VAL A 452 -5.12 -22.06 12.61
C VAL A 452 -6.19 -22.40 13.66
N LYS A 453 -6.86 -23.55 13.55
CA LYS A 453 -7.84 -23.99 14.56
C LYS A 453 -7.12 -24.47 15.81
N ASP A 454 -7.77 -24.28 16.96
CA ASP A 454 -7.30 -24.90 18.20
C ASP A 454 -7.59 -26.40 18.18
N PHE A 455 -6.52 -27.20 18.09
CA PHE A 455 -6.56 -28.65 18.20
C PHE A 455 -5.93 -29.17 19.50
N SER A 456 -5.74 -28.30 20.49
CA SER A 456 -5.21 -28.68 21.81
C SER A 456 -6.02 -29.84 22.40
N GLY A 457 -5.32 -30.91 22.77
CA GLY A 457 -5.92 -32.12 23.34
C GLY A 457 -6.53 -33.10 22.33
N ARG A 458 -6.41 -32.85 21.01
CA ARG A 458 -6.71 -33.86 19.98
C ARG A 458 -5.50 -34.75 19.70
N GLU A 459 -5.78 -35.98 19.27
CA GLU A 459 -4.76 -36.91 18.79
C GLU A 459 -4.14 -36.38 17.48
N PRO A 460 -2.80 -36.42 17.32
CA PRO A 460 -2.13 -35.95 16.10
C PRO A 460 -2.64 -36.64 14.84
N LEU A 461 -2.65 -35.89 13.73
CA LEU A 461 -2.93 -36.44 12.42
C LEU A 461 -1.69 -37.20 11.93
N HIS A 462 -1.87 -38.49 11.67
CA HIS A 462 -0.82 -39.36 11.17
C HIS A 462 -0.89 -39.53 9.65
N LYS A 463 0.26 -39.68 9.01
CA LYS A 463 0.37 -39.98 7.58
C LYS A 463 -0.27 -41.33 7.25
N LYS A 464 -0.96 -41.41 6.12
CA LYS A 464 -1.45 -42.69 5.57
C LYS A 464 -0.27 -43.49 5.04
N ASP A 465 -0.22 -44.77 5.41
CA ASP A 465 0.77 -45.76 4.93
C ASP A 465 0.71 -46.01 3.42
#